data_AF-A0A4E0RNI1-F1
#
_entry.id   AF-A0A4E0RNI1-F1
#
_cell.length_a   1.000
_cell.length_b   1.000
_cell.length_c   1.000
_cell.angle_alpha   90.00
_cell.angle_beta   90.00
_cell.angle_gamma   90.00
#
_symmetry.space_group_name_H-M   'P 1'
#
loop_
_entity.id
_entity.type
_entity.pdbx_description
1 polymer ?
#
loop_
_entity_poly.entity_id
_entity_poly.type
_entity_poly.pdbx_seq_one_letter_code
_entity_poly.pdbx_strand_id
1 'polypeptide(L)'
;MVTGASLCTEAPSGILPYKAWYPYNTSTPLGFWSAYLHQIIAHAYGAFTNAACDTLIYGMIMQICAQFAILQHRFHLLPKSLAAIGKNIEQWERKELGNCVRHHLRILHFADECNRVFDSLICLQFLISSTVLCVSVYRLAQIELSSPDFPIIVMYLMCMLSQIFILCFSGSHLIFESHNMVHGIYDMDWTPLTLNTKKSLIFIIGKCLRPVNFTCCTILPLSIHSFNQLIKLSYSTFNVLQQSSGVSH
;
A
#
# COMPACT_ATOMS: atom_id res chain seq x y z
N MET A 1 19.31 -7.96 -14.12
CA MET A 1 18.96 -6.61 -13.63
C MET A 1 20.07 -5.68 -14.08
N VAL A 2 19.77 -4.47 -14.56
CA VAL A 2 20.82 -3.51 -14.94
C VAL A 2 21.44 -2.94 -13.65
N THR A 3 22.34 -3.69 -13.04
CA THR A 3 23.11 -3.22 -11.88
C THR A 3 24.30 -2.40 -12.38
N GLY A 4 24.82 -1.47 -11.56
CA GLY A 4 26.09 -0.78 -11.87
C GLY A 4 27.25 -1.75 -12.16
N ALA A 5 27.20 -2.96 -11.58
CA ALA A 5 28.09 -4.06 -11.90
C ALA A 5 27.91 -4.61 -13.33
N SER A 6 26.69 -4.87 -13.80
CA SER A 6 26.41 -5.28 -15.20
C SER A 6 26.80 -4.21 -16.21
N LEU A 7 26.73 -2.92 -15.83
CA LEU A 7 27.21 -1.82 -16.69
C LEU A 7 28.73 -1.89 -16.93
N CYS A 8 29.49 -2.34 -15.92
CA CYS A 8 30.94 -2.47 -16.00
C CYS A 8 31.41 -3.82 -16.60
N THR A 9 30.60 -4.88 -16.53
CA THR A 9 30.98 -6.23 -16.97
C THR A 9 30.32 -6.70 -18.27
N GLU A 10 29.04 -6.38 -18.50
CA GLU A 10 28.26 -6.88 -19.65
C GLU A 10 28.31 -5.94 -20.86
N ALA A 11 28.38 -4.62 -20.63
CA ALA A 11 28.52 -3.63 -21.69
C ALA A 11 29.78 -3.83 -22.57
N PRO A 12 30.98 -4.12 -22.02
CA PRO A 12 32.15 -4.44 -22.86
C PRO A 12 32.06 -5.82 -23.54
N SER A 13 31.16 -6.69 -23.09
CA SER A 13 30.95 -8.05 -23.63
C SER A 13 29.94 -8.10 -24.78
N GLY A 14 29.31 -6.96 -25.13
CA GLY A 14 28.31 -6.88 -26.21
C GLY A 14 26.98 -7.57 -25.91
N ILE A 15 26.69 -7.83 -24.63
CA ILE A 15 25.47 -8.51 -24.18
C ILE A 15 24.43 -7.45 -23.77
N LEU A 16 23.22 -7.55 -24.32
CA LEU A 16 22.10 -6.68 -23.95
C LEU A 16 21.50 -7.12 -22.61
N PRO A 17 21.14 -6.20 -21.71
CA PRO A 17 20.57 -6.53 -20.40
C PRO A 17 19.27 -7.34 -20.44
N TYR A 18 18.46 -7.12 -21.48
CA TYR A 18 17.24 -7.88 -21.75
C TYR A 18 17.31 -8.48 -23.15
N LYS A 19 16.98 -9.76 -23.24
CA LYS A 19 16.87 -10.46 -24.52
C LYS A 19 15.59 -9.98 -25.23
N ALA A 20 15.76 -9.11 -26.23
CA ALA A 20 14.66 -8.54 -27.01
C ALA A 20 14.98 -8.63 -28.51
N TRP A 21 13.94 -8.78 -29.33
CA TRP A 21 14.06 -8.73 -30.78
C TRP A 21 14.03 -7.27 -31.25
N TYR A 22 14.98 -6.89 -32.10
CA TYR A 22 15.04 -5.57 -32.72
C TYR A 22 14.98 -5.71 -34.24
N PRO A 23 14.33 -4.78 -34.96
CA PRO A 23 14.26 -4.80 -36.42
C PRO A 23 15.58 -4.38 -37.11
N TYR A 24 16.63 -4.07 -36.34
CA TYR A 24 17.95 -3.66 -36.84
C TYR A 24 19.07 -4.49 -36.22
N ASN A 25 20.25 -4.48 -36.86
CA ASN A 25 21.39 -5.29 -36.44
C ASN A 25 22.07 -4.74 -35.17
N THR A 26 21.84 -5.41 -34.04
CA THR A 26 22.42 -5.11 -32.72
C THR A 26 23.89 -5.51 -32.58
N SER A 27 24.48 -6.21 -33.56
CA SER A 27 25.91 -6.52 -33.58
C SER A 27 26.78 -5.33 -34.01
N THR A 28 26.19 -4.28 -34.59
CA THR A 28 26.93 -3.04 -34.91
C THR A 28 27.09 -2.17 -33.65
N PRO A 29 28.22 -1.47 -33.44
CA PRO A 29 28.41 -0.64 -32.24
C PRO A 29 27.29 0.40 -32.04
N LEU A 30 26.84 1.05 -33.13
CA LEU A 30 25.75 2.03 -33.08
C LEU A 30 24.40 1.37 -32.74
N GLY A 31 24.11 0.20 -33.32
CA GLY A 31 22.91 -0.59 -33.02
C GLY A 31 22.89 -1.11 -31.58
N PHE A 32 24.05 -1.56 -31.06
CA PHE A 32 24.19 -2.01 -29.69
C PHE A 32 23.90 -0.89 -28.69
N TRP A 33 24.58 0.26 -28.80
CA TRP A 33 24.42 1.37 -27.86
C TRP A 33 23.02 1.99 -27.90
N SER A 34 22.40 2.07 -29.09
CA SER A 34 21.01 2.54 -29.20
C SER A 34 20.02 1.59 -28.52
N ALA A 35 20.15 0.27 -28.75
CA ALA A 35 19.34 -0.73 -28.06
C ALA A 35 19.56 -0.71 -26.54
N TYR A 36 20.82 -0.60 -26.11
CA TYR A 36 21.19 -0.54 -24.70
C TYR A 36 20.58 0.67 -23.99
N LEU A 37 20.73 1.88 -24.55
CA LEU A 37 20.12 3.10 -24.03
C LEU A 37 18.60 3.00 -23.99
N HIS A 38 17.98 2.46 -25.04
CA HIS A 38 16.54 2.25 -25.09
C HIS A 38 16.06 1.33 -23.95
N GLN A 39 16.75 0.21 -23.70
CA GLN A 39 16.40 -0.71 -22.61
C GLN A 39 16.54 -0.06 -21.23
N ILE A 40 17.60 0.72 -21.00
CA ILE A 40 17.80 1.43 -19.74
C ILE A 40 16.69 2.46 -19.51
N ILE A 41 16.39 3.28 -20.52
CA ILE A 41 15.34 4.30 -20.43
C ILE A 41 13.98 3.66 -20.18
N ALA A 42 13.65 2.59 -20.93
CA ALA A 42 12.39 1.87 -20.77
C ALA A 42 12.27 1.26 -19.37
N HIS A 43 13.33 0.65 -18.85
CA HIS A 43 13.33 0.06 -17.51
C HIS A 43 13.22 1.12 -16.41
N ALA A 44 13.97 2.23 -16.53
CA ALA A 44 13.90 3.35 -15.60
C ALA A 44 12.50 3.99 -15.57
N TYR A 45 11.89 4.16 -16.73
CA TYR A 45 10.51 4.65 -16.85
C TYR A 45 9.53 3.69 -16.16
N GLY A 46 9.59 2.40 -16.45
CA GLY A 46 8.73 1.40 -15.81
C GLY A 46 8.88 1.35 -14.29
N ALA A 47 10.12 1.37 -13.79
CA ALA A 47 10.39 1.40 -12.35
C ALA A 47 9.84 2.67 -11.69
N PHE A 48 10.01 3.83 -12.33
CA PHE A 48 9.49 5.10 -11.83
C PHE A 48 7.96 5.12 -11.81
N THR A 49 7.31 4.67 -12.88
CA THR A 49 5.84 4.58 -12.94
C THR A 49 5.31 3.64 -11.86
N ASN A 50 5.95 2.48 -11.66
CA ASN A 50 5.55 1.55 -10.60
C ASN A 50 5.68 2.21 -9.21
N ALA A 51 6.83 2.81 -8.91
CA ALA A 51 7.05 3.50 -7.64
C ALA A 51 6.06 4.66 -7.42
N ALA A 52 5.72 5.40 -8.47
CA ALA A 52 4.72 6.46 -8.43
C ALA A 52 3.32 5.92 -8.12
N CYS A 53 2.93 4.77 -8.71
CA CYS A 53 1.66 4.12 -8.40
C CYS A 53 1.59 3.65 -6.95
N ASP A 54 2.62 2.97 -6.44
CA ASP A 54 2.64 2.48 -5.07
C ASP A 54 2.59 3.62 -4.05
N THR A 55 3.38 4.67 -4.28
CA THR A 55 3.41 5.86 -3.41
C THR A 55 2.10 6.65 -3.46
N LEU A 56 1.43 6.69 -4.61
CA LEU A 56 0.10 7.30 -4.74
C LEU A 56 -0.94 6.56 -3.90
N ILE A 57 -1.01 5.23 -3.99
CA ILE A 57 -1.96 4.43 -3.22
C ILE A 57 -1.70 4.60 -1.72
N TYR A 58 -0.44 4.47 -1.30
CA TYR A 58 -0.03 4.72 0.08
C TYR A 58 -0.43 6.12 0.55
N GLY A 59 -0.14 7.17 -0.24
CA GLY A 59 -0.46 8.55 0.08
C GLY A 59 -1.96 8.81 0.22
N MET A 60 -2.78 8.23 -0.64
CA MET A 60 -4.25 8.33 -0.56
C MET A 60 -4.78 7.68 0.72
N ILE A 61 -4.29 6.49 1.08
CA ILE A 61 -4.67 5.80 2.33
C ILE A 61 -4.26 6.64 3.56
N MET A 62 -3.04 7.18 3.56
CA MET A 62 -2.55 8.04 4.65
C MET A 62 -3.34 9.34 4.75
N GLN A 63 -3.77 9.91 3.61
CA GLN A 63 -4.64 11.08 3.60
C GLN A 63 -6.00 10.77 4.24
N ILE A 64 -6.58 9.60 3.98
CA ILE A 64 -7.82 9.16 4.65
C ILE A 64 -7.60 9.05 6.16
N CYS A 65 -6.51 8.40 6.59
CA CYS A 65 -6.13 8.30 8.01
C CYS A 65 -6.02 9.69 8.66
N ALA A 66 -5.32 10.63 8.01
CA ALA A 66 -5.17 12.00 8.49
C ALA A 66 -6.52 12.72 8.62
N GLN A 67 -7.45 12.52 7.69
CA GLN A 67 -8.79 13.10 7.78
C GLN A 67 -9.60 12.52 8.95
N PHE A 68 -9.45 11.23 9.26
CA PHE A 68 -10.03 10.63 10.47
C PHE A 68 -9.46 11.26 11.74
N ALA A 69 -8.14 11.42 11.83
CA ALA A 69 -7.49 12.06 12.98
C ALA A 69 -7.93 13.53 13.15
N ILE A 70 -8.06 14.29 12.06
CA ILE A 70 -8.59 15.67 12.08
C ILE A 70 -10.03 15.69 12.58
N LEU A 71 -10.86 14.77 12.11
CA LEU A 71 -12.26 14.67 12.52
C LEU A 71 -12.37 14.31 14.02
N GLN A 72 -11.57 13.37 14.51
CA GLN A 72 -11.48 13.02 15.93
C GLN A 72 -11.09 14.24 16.77
N HIS A 73 -10.09 14.99 16.32
CA HIS A 73 -9.69 16.23 17.00
C HIS A 73 -10.81 17.28 17.04
N ARG A 74 -11.59 17.41 15.95
CA ARG A 74 -12.76 18.29 15.91
C ARG A 74 -13.84 17.88 16.92
N PHE A 75 -14.09 16.58 17.09
CA PHE A 75 -15.00 16.09 18.13
C PHE A 75 -14.53 16.48 19.53
N HIS A 76 -13.23 16.36 19.82
CA HIS A 76 -12.64 16.77 21.11
C HIS A 76 -12.69 18.28 21.37
N LEU A 77 -12.65 19.09 20.30
CA LEU A 77 -12.77 20.54 20.42
C LEU A 77 -14.20 20.99 20.69
N LEU A 78 -15.20 20.26 20.19
CA LEU A 78 -16.62 20.61 20.26
C LEU A 78 -17.06 21.06 21.68
N PRO A 79 -16.83 20.28 22.77
CA PRO A 79 -17.18 20.71 24.13
C PRO A 79 -16.32 21.84 24.68
N LYS A 80 -15.07 22.00 24.24
CA LYS A 80 -14.19 23.09 24.68
C LYS A 80 -14.62 24.43 24.09
N SER A 81 -15.00 24.45 22.82
CA SER A 81 -15.49 25.65 22.12
C SER A 81 -16.85 26.13 22.66
N LEU A 82 -17.63 25.24 23.24
CA LEU A 82 -18.89 25.56 23.92
C LEU A 82 -18.70 26.54 25.06
N ALA A 83 -17.64 26.39 25.86
CA ALA A 83 -17.33 27.29 26.98
C ALA A 83 -17.05 28.74 26.55
N ALA A 84 -16.67 28.96 25.29
CA ALA A 84 -16.41 30.28 24.73
C ALA A 84 -17.67 30.95 24.14
N ILE A 85 -18.78 30.22 23.99
CA ILE A 85 -19.98 30.69 23.27
C ILE A 85 -21.11 30.98 24.27
N GLY A 86 -21.39 32.28 24.48
CA GLY A 86 -22.37 32.72 25.46
C GLY A 86 -23.84 32.74 25.01
N LYS A 87 -24.15 32.73 23.70
CA LYS A 87 -25.53 32.76 23.18
C LYS A 87 -25.69 31.82 21.97
N ASN A 88 -26.89 31.27 21.78
CA ASN A 88 -27.27 30.35 20.69
C ASN A 88 -26.49 29.03 20.63
N ILE A 89 -26.19 28.46 21.80
CA ILE A 89 -25.45 27.21 21.96
C ILE A 89 -26.04 26.07 21.11
N GLU A 90 -27.36 25.84 21.18
CA GLU A 90 -27.98 24.73 20.45
C GLU A 90 -27.84 24.84 18.92
N GLN A 91 -27.99 26.05 18.38
CA GLN A 91 -27.87 26.28 16.94
C GLN A 91 -26.42 26.11 16.47
N TRP A 92 -25.46 26.57 17.29
CA TRP A 92 -24.04 26.40 17.01
C TRP A 92 -23.63 24.92 17.11
N GLU A 93 -24.02 24.21 18.17
CA GLU A 93 -23.77 22.77 18.32
C GLU A 93 -24.30 21.98 17.14
N ARG A 94 -25.56 22.24 16.74
CA ARG A 94 -26.19 21.56 15.60
C ARG A 94 -25.42 21.81 14.30
N LYS A 95 -24.92 23.03 14.10
CA LYS A 95 -24.13 23.40 12.92
C LYS A 95 -22.79 22.67 12.91
N GLU A 96 -22.05 22.69 14.03
CA GLU A 96 -20.74 22.05 14.10
C GLU A 96 -20.81 20.53 14.05
N LEU A 97 -21.81 19.93 14.71
CA LEU A 97 -22.06 18.50 14.58
C LEU A 97 -22.43 18.13 13.14
N GLY A 98 -23.28 18.94 12.49
CA GLY A 98 -23.61 18.78 11.07
C GLY A 98 -22.38 18.85 10.15
N ASN A 99 -21.44 19.76 10.45
CA ASN A 99 -20.16 19.84 9.75
C ASN A 99 -19.32 18.57 9.96
N CYS A 100 -19.22 18.07 11.19
CA CYS A 100 -18.49 16.85 11.53
C CYS A 100 -19.09 15.62 10.82
N VAL A 101 -20.42 15.47 10.83
CA VAL A 101 -21.11 14.38 10.11
C VAL A 101 -20.85 14.47 8.61
N ARG A 102 -20.94 15.67 8.03
CA ARG A 102 -20.68 15.86 6.60
C ARG A 102 -19.23 15.57 6.24
N HIS A 103 -18.28 15.91 7.11
CA HIS A 103 -16.87 15.58 6.95
C HIS A 103 -16.67 14.06 7.02
N HIS A 104 -17.23 13.38 8.02
CA HIS A 104 -17.20 11.93 8.13
C HIS A 104 -17.72 11.23 6.87
N LEU A 105 -18.89 11.64 6.38
CA LEU A 105 -19.47 11.08 5.14
C LEU A 105 -18.59 11.32 3.91
N ARG A 106 -17.92 12.47 3.81
CA ARG A 106 -16.96 12.73 2.73
C ARG A 106 -15.73 11.84 2.82
N ILE A 107 -15.23 11.56 4.03
CA ILE A 107 -14.10 10.65 4.23
C ILE A 107 -14.48 9.24 3.77
N LEU A 108 -15.66 8.77 4.17
CA LEU A 108 -16.17 7.45 3.76
C LEU A 108 -16.34 7.36 2.24
N HIS A 109 -16.95 8.38 1.62
CA HIS A 109 -17.11 8.43 0.18
C HIS A 109 -15.76 8.47 -0.55
N PHE A 110 -14.80 9.25 -0.04
CA PHE A 110 -13.46 9.32 -0.61
C PHE A 110 -12.72 7.98 -0.50
N ALA A 111 -12.84 7.30 0.64
CA ALA A 111 -12.26 5.98 0.84
C ALA A 111 -12.86 4.92 -0.10
N ASP A 112 -14.18 4.94 -0.29
CA ASP A 112 -14.87 4.03 -1.22
C ASP A 112 -14.45 4.25 -2.67
N GLU A 113 -14.38 5.52 -3.10
CA GLU A 113 -13.89 5.88 -4.44
C GLU A 113 -12.42 5.46 -4.65
N CYS A 114 -11.55 5.70 -3.67
CA CYS A 114 -10.17 5.23 -3.71
C CYS A 114 -10.10 3.70 -3.80
N ASN A 115 -10.87 2.98 -2.99
CA ASN A 115 -10.92 1.52 -3.03
C ASN A 115 -11.38 1.03 -4.40
N ARG A 116 -12.44 1.62 -4.97
CA ARG A 116 -12.95 1.25 -6.31
C ARG A 116 -11.93 1.48 -7.43
N VAL A 117 -11.19 2.59 -7.37
CA VAL A 117 -10.18 2.93 -8.39
C VAL A 117 -8.94 2.01 -8.29
N PHE A 118 -8.51 1.69 -7.07
CA PHE A 118 -7.26 0.96 -6.85
C PHE A 118 -7.43 -0.56 -6.62
N ASP A 119 -8.64 -1.09 -6.44
CA ASP A 119 -8.90 -2.51 -6.15
C ASP A 119 -8.23 -3.45 -7.17
N SER A 120 -8.43 -3.21 -8.47
CA SER A 120 -7.82 -4.02 -9.52
C SER A 120 -6.29 -3.90 -9.57
N LEU A 121 -5.76 -2.71 -9.30
CA LEU A 121 -4.31 -2.45 -9.28
C LEU A 121 -3.64 -3.16 -8.09
N ILE A 122 -4.25 -3.08 -6.90
CA ILE A 122 -3.78 -3.79 -5.71
C ILE A 122 -3.83 -5.31 -5.97
N CYS A 123 -4.89 -5.83 -6.59
CA CYS A 123 -4.97 -7.25 -6.89
C CYS A 123 -3.88 -7.74 -7.84
N LEU A 124 -3.64 -7.00 -8.92
CA LEU A 124 -2.54 -7.30 -9.84
C LEU A 124 -1.18 -7.25 -9.12
N GLN A 125 -0.97 -6.25 -8.27
CA GLN A 125 0.27 -6.10 -7.50
C GLN A 125 0.53 -7.31 -6.59
N PHE A 126 -0.49 -7.81 -5.89
CA PHE A 126 -0.37 -9.00 -5.03
C PHE A 126 -0.05 -10.27 -5.82
N LEU A 127 -0.70 -10.48 -6.98
CA LEU A 127 -0.47 -11.65 -7.83
C LEU A 127 0.95 -11.66 -8.43
N ILE A 128 1.39 -10.52 -8.97
CA ILE A 128 2.74 -10.35 -9.51
C ILE A 128 3.77 -10.56 -8.40
N SER A 129 3.55 -9.90 -7.25
CA SER A 129 4.46 -10.01 -6.11
C SER A 129 4.59 -11.43 -5.59
N SER A 130 3.49 -12.19 -5.47
CA SER A 130 3.53 -13.59 -5.05
C SER A 130 4.37 -14.43 -6.02
N THR A 131 4.15 -14.27 -7.33
CA THR A 131 4.92 -14.98 -8.36
C THR A 131 6.41 -14.65 -8.28
N VAL A 132 6.74 -13.36 -8.14
CA VAL A 132 8.11 -12.86 -8.00
C VAL A 132 8.79 -13.42 -6.75
N LEU A 133 8.10 -13.45 -5.61
CA LEU A 133 8.62 -14.03 -4.37
C LEU A 133 8.91 -15.52 -4.55
N CYS A 134 7.99 -16.29 -5.13
CA CYS A 134 8.19 -17.71 -5.37
C CYS A 134 9.42 -17.98 -6.26
N VAL A 135 9.55 -17.26 -7.37
CA VAL A 135 10.70 -17.40 -8.28
C VAL A 135 12.00 -16.97 -7.61
N SER A 136 11.99 -15.87 -6.84
CA SER A 136 13.19 -15.37 -6.17
C SER A 136 13.70 -16.34 -5.10
N VAL A 137 12.81 -16.90 -4.30
CA VAL A 137 13.18 -17.92 -3.29
C VAL A 137 13.67 -19.20 -3.96
N TYR A 138 13.03 -19.64 -5.04
CA TYR A 138 13.52 -20.78 -5.84
C TYR A 138 14.93 -20.55 -6.38
N ARG A 139 15.21 -19.36 -6.92
CA ARG A 139 16.55 -18.99 -7.40
C ARG A 139 17.57 -18.95 -6.28
N LEU A 140 17.22 -18.44 -5.10
CA LEU A 140 18.09 -18.45 -3.92
C LEU A 140 18.44 -19.87 -3.47
N ALA A 141 17.53 -20.83 -3.61
CA ALA A 141 17.78 -22.22 -3.24
C ALA A 141 18.77 -22.95 -4.19
N GLN A 142 18.99 -22.43 -5.40
CA GLN A 142 19.85 -23.06 -6.41
C GLN A 142 21.25 -22.43 -6.50
N ILE A 143 21.45 -21.24 -5.96
CA ILE A 143 22.69 -20.47 -6.11
C ILE A 143 23.60 -20.69 -4.90
N GLU A 144 24.90 -20.88 -5.16
CA GLU A 144 25.92 -20.95 -4.10
C GLU A 144 26.08 -19.60 -3.40
N LEU A 145 26.30 -19.64 -2.08
CA LEU A 145 26.46 -18.44 -1.23
C LEU A 145 27.63 -17.52 -1.66
N SER A 146 28.63 -18.07 -2.35
CA SER A 146 29.80 -17.35 -2.87
C SER A 146 29.54 -16.63 -4.19
N SER A 147 28.41 -16.88 -4.86
CA SER A 147 28.10 -16.26 -6.14
C SER A 147 27.79 -14.76 -6.00
N PRO A 148 28.27 -13.90 -6.92
CA PRO A 148 27.94 -12.47 -6.92
C PRO A 148 26.44 -12.20 -7.12
N ASP A 149 25.68 -13.16 -7.66
CA ASP A 149 24.23 -13.04 -7.87
C ASP A 149 23.43 -13.19 -6.56
N PHE A 150 23.98 -13.89 -5.56
CA PHE A 150 23.29 -14.13 -4.28
C PHE A 150 22.88 -12.82 -3.58
N PRO A 151 23.78 -11.86 -3.30
CA PRO A 151 23.39 -10.61 -2.64
C PRO A 151 22.42 -9.77 -3.46
N ILE A 152 22.48 -9.85 -4.80
CA ILE A 152 21.58 -9.11 -5.70
C ILE A 152 20.14 -9.62 -5.54
N ILE A 153 19.96 -10.95 -5.56
CA ILE A 153 18.64 -11.56 -5.42
C ILE A 153 18.08 -11.36 -4.02
N VAL A 154 18.91 -11.42 -2.98
CA VAL A 154 18.49 -11.12 -1.60
C VAL A 154 18.02 -9.67 -1.48
N MET A 155 18.78 -8.71 -1.99
CA MET A 155 18.39 -7.29 -1.97
C MET A 155 17.07 -7.06 -2.71
N TYR A 156 16.91 -7.70 -3.88
CA TYR A 156 15.67 -7.65 -4.65
C TYR A 156 14.48 -8.22 -3.87
N LEU A 157 14.65 -9.38 -3.23
CA LEU A 157 13.62 -10.01 -2.40
C LEU A 157 13.19 -9.09 -1.25
N MET A 158 14.16 -8.50 -0.54
CA MET A 158 13.88 -7.58 0.56
C MET A 158 13.16 -6.31 0.10
N CYS A 159 13.49 -5.79 -1.08
CA CYS A 159 12.81 -4.65 -1.69
C CYS A 159 11.35 -4.96 -2.04
N MET A 160 11.08 -6.13 -2.64
CA MET A 160 9.70 -6.54 -2.96
C MET A 160 8.88 -6.79 -1.69
N LEU A 161 9.47 -7.42 -0.67
CA LEU A 161 8.80 -7.65 0.61
C LEU A 161 8.45 -6.33 1.31
N SER A 162 9.36 -5.35 1.31
CA SER A 162 9.11 -4.05 1.95
C SER A 162 8.01 -3.27 1.23
N GLN A 163 7.96 -3.32 -0.11
CA GLN A 163 6.92 -2.69 -0.92
C GLN A 163 5.51 -3.21 -0.55
N ILE A 164 5.32 -4.53 -0.51
CA ILE A 164 4.02 -5.14 -0.14
C ILE A 164 3.71 -4.87 1.33
N PHE A 165 4.71 -4.94 2.21
CA PHE A 165 4.55 -4.69 3.63
C PHE A 165 4.05 -3.27 3.90
N ILE A 166 4.65 -2.25 3.28
CA ILE A 166 4.25 -0.84 3.44
C ILE A 166 2.79 -0.63 3.03
N LEU A 167 2.37 -1.25 1.92
CA LEU A 167 0.99 -1.20 1.45
C LEU A 167 0.01 -1.90 2.41
N CYS A 168 0.37 -3.09 2.90
CA CYS A 168 -0.45 -3.82 3.88
C CYS A 168 -0.51 -3.09 5.23
N PHE A 169 0.58 -2.46 5.62
CA PHE A 169 0.70 -1.67 6.84
C PHE A 169 -0.21 -0.44 6.78
N SER A 170 -0.21 0.31 5.67
CA SER A 170 -1.10 1.46 5.52
C SER A 170 -2.57 1.05 5.54
N GLY A 171 -2.92 -0.07 4.89
CA GLY A 171 -4.26 -0.66 4.98
C GLY A 171 -4.65 -0.98 6.42
N SER A 172 -3.81 -1.71 7.15
CA SER A 172 -4.05 -1.99 8.58
C SER A 172 -4.13 -0.74 9.45
N HIS A 173 -3.32 0.27 9.17
CA HIS A 173 -3.35 1.55 9.88
C HIS A 173 -4.68 2.30 9.64
N LEU A 174 -5.21 2.27 8.42
CA LEU A 174 -6.53 2.83 8.12
C LEU A 174 -7.65 2.12 8.90
N ILE A 175 -7.61 0.79 8.97
CA ILE A 175 -8.57 0.01 9.76
C ILE A 175 -8.52 0.46 11.22
N PHE A 176 -7.30 0.58 11.78
CA PHE A 176 -7.07 1.04 13.13
C PHE A 176 -7.62 2.47 13.36
N GLU A 177 -7.26 3.45 12.53
CA GLU A 177 -7.73 4.83 12.67
C GLU A 177 -9.25 4.97 12.54
N SER A 178 -9.85 4.24 11.58
CA SER A 178 -11.30 4.25 11.40
C SER A 178 -12.04 3.71 12.63
N HIS A 179 -11.48 2.69 13.29
CA HIS A 179 -12.03 2.16 14.53
C HIS A 179 -11.74 3.06 15.73
N ASN A 180 -10.54 3.65 15.81
CA ASN A 180 -10.10 4.54 16.87
C ASN A 180 -10.99 5.78 17.00
N MET A 181 -11.63 6.21 15.91
CA MET A 181 -12.65 7.27 15.95
C MET A 181 -13.80 6.96 16.92
N VAL A 182 -14.19 5.70 17.13
CA VAL A 182 -15.19 5.32 18.15
C VAL A 182 -14.69 5.69 19.54
N HIS A 183 -13.47 5.29 19.87
CA HIS A 183 -12.83 5.62 21.15
C HIS A 183 -12.66 7.13 21.31
N GLY A 184 -12.24 7.82 20.24
CA GLY A 184 -12.13 9.27 20.22
C GLY A 184 -13.43 10.01 20.53
N ILE A 185 -14.55 9.57 19.98
CA ILE A 185 -15.87 10.16 20.28
C ILE A 185 -16.32 9.80 21.71
N TYR A 186 -15.98 8.61 22.20
CA TYR A 186 -16.32 8.19 23.56
C TYR A 186 -15.53 8.95 24.63
N ASP A 187 -14.25 9.22 24.40
CA ASP A 187 -13.33 9.86 25.34
C ASP A 187 -13.51 11.39 25.44
N MET A 188 -14.29 12.00 24.54
CA MET A 188 -14.53 13.44 24.60
C MET A 188 -15.46 13.80 25.77
N ASP A 189 -15.34 15.04 26.27
CA ASP A 189 -16.26 15.52 27.30
C ASP A 189 -17.65 15.80 26.71
N TRP A 190 -18.49 14.78 26.70
CA TRP A 190 -19.89 14.87 26.31
C TRP A 190 -20.80 15.50 27.37
N THR A 191 -20.35 15.75 28.59
CA THR A 191 -21.23 16.23 29.68
C THR A 191 -21.91 17.57 29.37
N PRO A 192 -21.23 18.61 28.83
CA PRO A 192 -21.84 19.91 28.56
C PRO A 192 -22.76 19.89 27.31
N LEU A 193 -22.76 18.83 26.52
CA LEU A 193 -23.50 18.77 25.26
C LEU A 193 -25.01 18.59 25.46
N THR A 194 -25.79 19.15 24.54
CA THR A 194 -27.25 18.96 24.53
C THR A 194 -27.65 17.50 24.29
N LEU A 195 -28.85 17.11 24.74
CA LEU A 195 -29.38 15.75 24.57
C LEU A 195 -29.48 15.33 23.09
N ASN A 196 -29.82 16.27 22.21
CA ASN A 196 -29.91 16.01 20.77
C ASN A 196 -28.54 15.70 20.15
N THR A 197 -27.50 16.44 20.57
CA THR A 197 -26.11 16.18 20.19
C THR A 197 -25.66 14.81 20.69
N LYS A 198 -25.92 14.49 21.97
CA LYS A 198 -25.62 13.17 22.57
C LYS A 198 -26.24 12.01 21.79
N LYS A 199 -27.54 12.10 21.46
CA LYS A 199 -28.23 11.09 20.63
C LYS A 199 -27.59 10.94 19.26
N SER A 200 -27.26 12.05 18.61
CA SER A 200 -26.63 12.05 17.28
C SER A 200 -25.23 11.41 17.31
N LEU A 201 -24.45 11.64 18.36
CA LEU A 201 -23.14 11.02 18.55
C LEU A 201 -23.22 9.50 18.67
N ILE A 202 -24.25 8.97 19.35
CA ILE A 202 -24.50 7.52 19.42
C ILE A 202 -24.73 6.95 18.01
N PHE A 203 -25.49 7.63 17.15
CA PHE A 203 -25.67 7.21 15.75
C PHE A 203 -24.36 7.23 14.97
N ILE A 204 -23.51 8.23 15.18
CA ILE A 204 -22.19 8.33 14.54
C ILE A 204 -21.32 7.16 15.01
N ILE A 205 -21.21 6.92 16.32
CA ILE A 205 -20.49 5.77 16.88
C ILE A 205 -20.99 4.46 16.24
N GLY A 206 -22.30 4.27 16.14
CA GLY A 206 -22.89 3.09 15.51
C GLY A 206 -22.47 2.88 14.06
N LYS A 207 -22.23 3.97 13.31
CA LYS A 207 -21.67 3.90 11.95
C LYS A 207 -20.17 3.63 11.94
N CYS A 208 -19.42 4.23 12.86
CA CYS A 208 -17.98 4.07 13.00
C CYS A 208 -17.56 2.66 13.46
N LEU A 209 -18.48 1.89 14.06
CA LEU A 209 -18.24 0.48 14.42
C LEU A 209 -17.99 -0.43 13.20
N ARG A 210 -18.32 0.02 11.98
CA ARG A 210 -17.91 -0.65 10.75
C ARG A 210 -16.63 0.03 10.25
N PRO A 211 -15.45 -0.58 10.46
CA PRO A 211 -14.20 0.02 10.03
C PRO A 211 -14.13 0.11 8.51
N VAL A 212 -13.37 1.09 8.04
CA VAL A 212 -13.08 1.27 6.61
C VAL A 212 -11.96 0.32 6.24
N ASN A 213 -12.29 -0.67 5.41
CA ASN A 213 -11.35 -1.67 4.94
C ASN A 213 -11.15 -1.50 3.44
N PHE A 214 -9.90 -1.35 3.00
CA PHE A 214 -9.57 -1.50 1.58
C PHE A 214 -9.54 -2.99 1.25
N THR A 215 -10.11 -3.36 0.12
CA THR A 215 -10.17 -4.75 -0.34
C THR A 215 -9.46 -4.89 -1.66
N CYS A 216 -9.01 -6.10 -1.93
CA CYS A 216 -8.37 -6.52 -3.16
C CYS A 216 -9.18 -7.66 -3.77
N CYS A 217 -9.53 -7.53 -5.06
CA CYS A 217 -10.40 -8.47 -5.77
C CYS A 217 -11.71 -8.72 -5.01
N THR A 218 -12.22 -7.69 -4.30
CA THR A 218 -13.45 -7.71 -3.48
C THR A 218 -13.46 -8.69 -2.28
N ILE A 219 -12.43 -9.54 -2.10
CA ILE A 219 -12.43 -10.62 -1.10
C ILE A 219 -11.37 -10.43 -0.02
N LEU A 220 -10.16 -9.99 -0.40
CA LEU A 220 -9.02 -9.96 0.52
C LEU A 220 -8.82 -8.55 1.09
N PRO A 221 -8.96 -8.32 2.40
CA PRO A 221 -8.69 -7.01 2.97
C PRO A 221 -7.20 -6.69 2.93
N LEU A 222 -6.85 -5.44 2.66
CA LEU A 222 -5.49 -4.96 2.72
C LEU A 222 -5.05 -4.84 4.19
N SER A 223 -4.30 -5.84 4.66
CA SER A 223 -3.92 -5.93 6.06
C SER A 223 -2.60 -6.69 6.25
N ILE A 224 -1.95 -6.48 7.39
CA ILE A 224 -0.78 -7.25 7.84
C ILE A 224 -1.11 -8.76 7.92
N HIS A 225 -2.37 -9.11 8.21
CA HIS A 225 -2.80 -10.51 8.18
C HIS A 225 -2.69 -11.11 6.77
N SER A 226 -3.17 -10.40 5.76
CA SER A 226 -3.09 -10.82 4.35
C SER A 226 -1.64 -10.91 3.87
N PHE A 227 -0.77 -10.00 4.31
CA PHE A 227 0.67 -10.10 4.08
C PHE A 227 1.27 -11.42 4.61
N ASN A 228 0.94 -11.78 5.85
CA ASN A 228 1.39 -13.03 6.45
C ASN A 228 0.85 -14.27 5.71
N GLN A 229 -0.39 -14.21 5.23
CA GLN A 229 -0.95 -15.28 4.39
C GLN A 229 -0.19 -15.42 3.07
N LEU A 230 0.17 -14.30 2.43
CA LEU A 230 0.93 -14.29 1.19
C LEU A 230 2.34 -14.88 1.37
N ILE A 231 3.04 -14.54 2.47
CA ILE A 231 4.34 -15.14 2.79
C ILE A 231 4.19 -16.66 2.98
N LYS A 232 3.19 -17.10 3.76
CA LYS A 232 2.95 -18.53 4.00
C LYS A 232 2.65 -19.28 2.71
N LEU A 233 1.82 -18.71 1.83
CA LEU A 233 1.51 -19.29 0.53
C LEU A 233 2.76 -19.40 -0.35
N SER A 234 3.61 -18.36 -0.36
CA SER A 234 4.86 -18.33 -1.13
C SER A 234 5.86 -19.38 -0.63
N TYR A 235 5.98 -19.53 0.70
CA TYR A 235 6.82 -20.56 1.31
C TYR A 235 6.30 -21.98 1.04
N SER A 236 4.98 -22.19 1.13
CA SER A 236 4.36 -23.47 0.83
C SER A 236 4.54 -23.87 -0.64
N THR A 237 4.35 -22.93 -1.56
CA THR A 237 4.57 -23.17 -3.00
C THR A 237 6.04 -23.45 -3.30
N PHE A 238 6.96 -22.74 -2.64
CA PHE A 238 8.39 -23.05 -2.71
C PHE A 238 8.69 -24.50 -2.25
N ASN A 239 8.18 -24.93 -1.10
CA ASN A 239 8.41 -26.30 -0.61
C ASN A 239 7.90 -27.37 -1.58
N VAL A 240 6.73 -27.15 -2.19
CA VAL A 240 6.18 -28.04 -3.23
C VAL A 240 7.09 -28.07 -4.46
N LEU A 241 7.55 -26.91 -4.93
CA LEU A 241 8.47 -26.83 -6.07
C LEU A 241 9.79 -27.55 -5.76
N GLN A 242 10.35 -27.34 -4.58
CA GLN A 242 11.57 -28.00 -4.13
C GLN A 242 11.40 -29.53 -4.11
N GLN A 243 10.33 -30.03 -3.49
CA GLN A 243 10.04 -31.46 -3.43
C GLN A 243 9.83 -32.08 -4.83
N SER A 244 9.16 -31.35 -5.73
CA SER A 244 8.96 -31.81 -7.12
C SER A 244 10.23 -31.81 -7.96
N SER A 245 11.18 -30.92 -7.64
CA SER A 245 12.44 -30.78 -8.38
C SER A 245 13.50 -31.84 -8.03
N GLY A 246 13.20 -32.76 -7.11
CA GLY A 246 14.07 -33.90 -6.81
C GLY A 246 15.42 -33.53 -6.19
N VAL A 247 15.61 -32.30 -5.73
CA VAL A 247 16.82 -31.89 -5.00
C VAL A 247 16.64 -32.28 -3.53
N SER A 248 16.75 -33.57 -3.27
CA SER A 248 17.09 -34.10 -1.96
C SER A 248 18.55 -33.74 -1.68
N HIS A 249 18.80 -32.89 -0.68
CA HIS A 249 20.07 -32.91 0.03
C HIS A 249 20.23 -34.25 0.77
#